data_AF-A0A7J2ST26-F1
#
_entry.id   AF-A0A7J2ST26-F1
#
_cell.length_a   1.000
_cell.length_b   1.000
_cell.length_c   1.000
_cell.angle_alpha   90.00
_cell.angle_beta   90.00
_cell.angle_gamma   90.00
#
_symmetry.space_group_name_H-M   'P 1'
#
loop_
_entity.id
_entity.type
_entity.pdbx_description
1 polymer ?
#
loop_
_entity_poly.entity_id
_entity_poly.type
_entity_poly.pdbx_seq_one_letter_code
_entity_poly.pdbx_strand_id
1 'polypeptide(L)'
;MRYALKVAYDGKVFHGCARQPNLVTVEGEVIRIRQDHNMITTTQDAMFRSASRTDKGVSALGNVVAFNTFRRIKLDDLHDLNIDSNSIYFYGIKE
;
A
#
# COMPACT_ATOMS: atom_id res chain seq x y z
N MET A 1 1.20 11.27 12.62
CA MET A 1 2.55 10.76 12.30
C MET A 1 2.58 10.41 10.82
N ARG A 2 3.76 10.48 10.20
CA ARG A 2 3.95 10.07 8.79
C ARG A 2 4.65 8.73 8.81
N TYR A 3 4.26 7.81 7.95
CA TYR A 3 4.89 6.51 7.81
C TYR A 3 5.22 6.24 6.34
N ALA A 4 6.31 5.53 6.11
CA ALA A 4 6.68 4.93 4.85
C ALA A 4 6.72 3.39 4.99
N LEU A 5 6.12 2.70 4.03
CA LEU A 5 6.08 1.24 3.97
C LEU A 5 6.75 0.74 2.71
N LYS A 6 7.59 -0.30 2.84
CA LYS A 6 8.10 -1.07 1.70
C LYS A 6 7.10 -2.16 1.33
N VAL A 7 6.80 -2.24 0.04
CA VAL A 7 5.85 -3.18 -0.53
C VAL A 7 6.48 -3.93 -1.70
N ALA A 8 6.22 -5.22 -1.75
CA ALA A 8 6.52 -6.08 -2.90
C ALA A 8 5.19 -6.56 -3.52
N TYR A 9 5.16 -6.75 -4.83
CA TYR A 9 3.98 -7.28 -5.52
C TYR A 9 4.34 -7.94 -6.85
N ASP A 10 3.59 -8.97 -7.22
CA ASP A 10 3.57 -9.50 -8.59
C ASP A 10 2.62 -8.67 -9.45
N GLY A 11 3.17 -7.95 -10.44
CA GLY A 11 2.43 -7.04 -11.29
C GLY A 11 1.41 -7.71 -12.20
N LYS A 12 1.48 -9.04 -12.42
CA LYS A 12 0.61 -9.77 -13.37
C LYS A 12 -0.88 -9.58 -13.13
N VAL A 13 -1.28 -9.40 -11.86
CA VAL A 13 -2.69 -9.24 -11.48
C VAL A 13 -3.16 -7.77 -11.45
N PHE A 14 -2.27 -6.82 -11.73
CA PHE A 14 -2.54 -5.38 -11.60
C PHE A 14 -2.53 -4.64 -12.93
N HIS A 15 -3.45 -3.68 -13.06
CA HIS A 15 -3.51 -2.69 -14.15
C HIS A 15 -2.57 -1.50 -13.89
N GLY A 16 -1.37 -1.80 -13.38
CA GLY A 16 -0.37 -0.81 -12.99
C GLY A 16 -0.49 -0.35 -11.54
N CYS A 17 0.40 0.55 -11.15
CA CYS A 17 0.49 1.02 -9.78
C CYS A 17 -0.58 2.08 -9.45
N ALA A 18 -0.71 3.10 -10.31
CA ALA A 18 -1.57 4.25 -10.04
C ALA A 18 -3.06 3.88 -10.08
N ARG A 19 -3.86 4.41 -9.14
CA ARG A 19 -5.31 4.21 -9.11
C ARG A 19 -6.01 4.58 -10.42
N GLN A 20 -6.94 3.72 -10.84
CA GLN A 20 -7.82 3.95 -11.98
C GLN A 20 -9.24 3.45 -11.65
N PRO A 21 -10.30 4.14 -12.09
CA PRO A 21 -11.68 3.69 -11.88
C PRO A 21 -11.89 2.28 -12.44
N ASN A 22 -12.59 1.43 -11.67
CA ASN A 22 -13.01 0.08 -12.07
C ASN A 22 -11.87 -0.90 -12.40
N LEU A 23 -10.62 -0.60 -12.02
CA LEU A 23 -9.46 -1.44 -12.28
C LEU A 23 -8.70 -1.76 -10.99
N VAL A 24 -8.28 -3.02 -10.87
CA VAL A 24 -7.42 -3.47 -9.78
C VAL A 24 -6.01 -2.93 -10.01
N THR A 25 -5.53 -2.11 -9.08
CA THR A 25 -4.24 -1.41 -9.13
C THR A 25 -3.50 -1.58 -7.81
N VAL A 26 -2.17 -1.47 -7.83
CA VAL A 26 -1.37 -1.64 -6.61
C VAL A 26 -1.75 -0.60 -5.56
N GLU A 27 -1.80 0.69 -5.92
CA GLU A 27 -2.20 1.75 -4.98
C GLU A 27 -3.61 1.51 -4.44
N GLY A 28 -4.56 1.13 -5.30
CA GLY A 28 -5.94 0.87 -4.90
C GLY A 28 -6.02 -0.22 -3.83
N GLU A 29 -5.29 -1.31 -4.02
CA GLU A 29 -5.28 -2.44 -3.08
C GLU A 29 -4.55 -2.10 -1.78
N VAL A 30 -3.41 -1.38 -1.85
CA VAL A 30 -2.73 -0.85 -0.67
C VAL A 30 -3.71 0.02 0.14
N ILE A 31 -4.41 0.96 -0.51
CA ILE A 31 -5.33 1.88 0.16
C ILE A 31 -6.48 1.11 0.81
N ARG A 32 -7.11 0.17 0.09
CA ARG A 32 -8.20 -0.68 0.60
C ARG A 32 -7.79 -1.37 1.88
N ILE A 33 -6.66 -2.10 1.87
CA ILE A 33 -6.17 -2.82 3.05
C ILE A 33 -5.94 -1.83 4.21
N ARG A 34 -5.37 -0.64 3.99
CA ARG A 34 -5.18 0.31 5.11
C ARG A 34 -6.50 0.86 5.67
N GLN A 35 -7.52 1.03 4.83
CA GLN A 35 -8.85 1.42 5.28
C GLN A 35 -9.48 0.31 6.13
N ASP A 36 -9.37 -0.94 5.69
CA ASP A 36 -9.89 -2.11 6.41
C ASP A 36 -9.24 -2.27 7.81
N HIS A 37 -7.95 -1.93 7.94
CA HIS A 37 -7.23 -1.92 9.23
C HIS A 37 -7.32 -0.59 10.00
N ASN A 38 -8.22 0.32 9.63
CA ASN A 38 -8.40 1.63 10.27
C ASN A 38 -7.11 2.46 10.38
N MET A 39 -6.18 2.28 9.43
CA MET A 39 -4.94 3.04 9.39
C MET A 39 -5.12 4.38 8.68
N ILE A 40 -5.98 4.44 7.66
CA ILE A 40 -6.33 5.67 6.93
C ILE A 40 -7.83 5.74 6.70
N THR A 41 -8.40 6.94 6.73
CA THR A 41 -9.82 7.16 6.39
C THR A 41 -9.98 7.45 4.91
N THR A 42 -9.28 8.47 4.42
CA THR A 42 -9.25 8.86 3.01
C THR A 42 -7.81 9.09 2.56
N THR A 43 -7.55 8.98 1.26
CA THR A 43 -6.20 9.28 0.74
C THR A 43 -5.82 10.76 0.84
N GLN A 44 -6.82 11.65 0.86
CA GLN A 44 -6.61 13.08 0.98
C GLN A 44 -6.11 13.43 2.38
N ASP A 45 -6.85 12.99 3.41
CA ASP A 45 -6.51 13.25 4.82
C ASP A 45 -5.20 12.56 5.21
N ALA A 46 -4.99 11.36 4.68
CA ALA A 46 -3.75 10.62 4.89
C ALA A 46 -2.58 11.12 4.04
N MET A 47 -2.75 12.13 3.18
CA MET A 47 -1.71 12.63 2.27
C MET A 47 -0.93 11.50 1.56
N PHE A 48 -1.67 10.51 1.05
CA PHE A 48 -1.10 9.28 0.52
C PHE A 48 -0.20 9.57 -0.70
N ARG A 49 0.98 8.95 -0.75
CA ARG A 49 1.95 9.07 -1.85
C ARG A 49 2.53 7.70 -2.19
N SER A 50 2.64 7.39 -3.48
CA SER A 50 3.48 6.31 -4.00
C SER A 50 4.81 6.88 -4.50
N ALA A 51 5.90 6.15 -4.28
CA ALA A 51 7.23 6.50 -4.78
C ALA A 51 7.42 6.20 -6.27
N SER A 52 6.57 5.34 -6.86
CA SER A 52 6.68 4.98 -8.26
C SER A 52 5.33 4.76 -8.94
N ARG A 53 5.35 4.79 -10.27
CA ARG A 53 4.23 4.46 -11.15
C ARG A 53 4.65 3.34 -12.09
N THR A 54 4.50 2.09 -11.66
CA THR A 54 4.77 0.95 -12.52
C THR A 54 3.62 0.74 -13.50
N ASP A 55 3.94 0.37 -14.74
CA ASP A 55 2.95 0.05 -15.77
C ASP A 55 2.26 -1.30 -15.49
N LYS A 56 1.19 -1.58 -16.24
CA LYS A 56 0.46 -2.85 -16.16
C LYS A 56 1.40 -4.05 -16.28
N GLY A 57 1.25 -5.04 -15.40
CA GLY A 57 2.06 -6.25 -15.42
C GLY A 57 3.44 -6.12 -14.80
N VAL A 58 3.92 -4.91 -14.48
CA VAL A 58 5.26 -4.70 -13.91
C VAL A 58 5.25 -5.00 -12.42
N SER A 59 6.10 -5.94 -11.99
CA SER A 59 6.32 -6.29 -10.59
C SER A 59 7.31 -5.34 -9.92
N ALA A 60 7.28 -5.28 -8.59
CA ALA A 60 8.29 -4.58 -7.81
C ALA A 60 8.62 -5.35 -6.53
N LEU A 61 9.91 -5.39 -6.18
CA LEU A 61 10.35 -5.95 -4.91
C LEU A 61 10.31 -4.92 -3.78
N GLY A 62 10.57 -3.63 -4.07
CA GLY A 62 10.77 -2.61 -3.04
C GLY A 62 10.18 -1.26 -3.39
N ASN A 63 8.95 -1.25 -3.89
CA ASN A 63 8.21 0.00 -4.03
C ASN A 63 7.89 0.56 -2.63
N VAL A 64 7.70 1.87 -2.54
CA VAL A 64 7.45 2.55 -1.27
C VAL A 64 6.17 3.37 -1.36
N VAL A 65 5.34 3.27 -0.33
CA VAL A 65 4.18 4.13 -0.14
C VAL A 65 4.32 4.89 1.17
N ALA A 66 3.82 6.12 1.22
CA ALA A 66 3.83 6.95 2.42
C ALA A 66 2.46 7.57 2.70
N PHE A 67 2.09 7.64 3.96
CA PHE A 67 0.82 8.21 4.41
C PHE A 67 0.92 8.72 5.84
N ASN A 68 -0.04 9.57 6.20
CA ASN A 68 -0.20 10.11 7.55
C ASN A 68 -1.29 9.33 8.27
N THR A 69 -1.08 9.06 9.56
CA THR A 69 -2.09 8.49 10.45
C THR A 69 -1.88 8.93 11.90
N PHE A 70 -2.94 8.92 12.69
CA PHE A 70 -2.89 9.10 14.15
C PHE A 70 -2.65 7.78 14.88
N ARG A 71 -2.90 6.64 14.21
CA ARG A 71 -2.63 5.32 14.76
C ARG A 71 -1.13 5.06 14.76
N ARG A 72 -0.59 4.66 15.90
CA ARG A 72 0.79 4.15 15.96
C ARG A 72 0.86 2.78 15.31
N ILE A 73 1.75 2.63 14.35
CA ILE A 73 1.98 1.38 13.62
C ILE A 73 3.26 0.74 14.13
N LYS A 74 3.20 -0.56 14.40
CA LYS A 74 4.31 -1.42 14.84
C LYS A 74 4.65 -2.42 13.74
N LEU A 75 5.73 -3.16 13.94
CA LEU A 75 6.15 -4.19 12.98
C LEU A 75 5.11 -5.32 12.87
N ASP A 76 4.47 -5.70 13.99
CA ASP A 76 3.45 -6.75 14.01
C ASP A 76 2.21 -6.40 13.17
N ASP A 77 1.90 -5.10 13.00
CA ASP A 77 0.82 -4.69 12.10
C ASP A 77 1.10 -5.10 10.65
N LEU A 78 2.37 -5.21 10.23
CA LEU A 78 2.69 -5.68 8.87
C LEU A 78 2.32 -7.15 8.68
N HIS A 79 2.40 -7.96 9.74
CA HIS A 79 1.98 -9.35 9.69
C HIS A 79 0.48 -9.47 9.44
N ASP A 80 -0.33 -8.67 10.15
CA ASP A 80 -1.78 -8.64 9.95
C ASP A 80 -2.13 -8.18 8.52
N LEU A 81 -1.47 -7.13 8.01
CA LEU A 81 -1.65 -6.69 6.63
C LEU A 81 -1.30 -7.77 5.59
N ASN A 82 -0.34 -8.65 5.89
CA ASN A 82 0.07 -9.74 5.02
C ASN A 82 -0.88 -10.94 5.08
N ILE A 83 -1.56 -11.17 6.21
CA ILE A 83 -2.63 -12.19 6.29
C ILE A 83 -3.79 -11.79 5.37
N ASP A 84 -4.15 -10.50 5.35
CA ASP A 84 -5.30 -9.99 4.62
C ASP A 84 -4.97 -9.57 3.17
N SER A 85 -3.74 -9.80 2.71
CA SER A 85 -3.30 -9.48 1.35
C SER A 85 -2.78 -10.70 0.58
N ASN A 86 -3.41 -11.02 -0.54
CA ASN A 86 -2.98 -12.10 -1.43
C ASN A 86 -2.04 -11.65 -2.55
N SER A 87 -1.87 -10.35 -2.75
CA SER A 87 -1.22 -9.78 -3.95
C SER A 87 -0.12 -8.77 -3.64
N ILE A 88 -0.01 -8.32 -2.39
CA ILE A 88 0.99 -7.34 -1.95
C ILE A 88 1.59 -7.81 -0.63
N TYR A 89 2.92 -7.82 -0.55
CA TYR A 89 3.65 -8.18 0.65
C TYR A 89 4.28 -6.94 1.29
N PHE A 90 3.97 -6.70 2.55
CA PHE A 90 4.43 -5.59 3.38
C PHE A 90 5.56 -6.06 4.28
N TYR A 91 6.75 -5.47 4.13
CA TYR A 91 7.95 -6.04 4.77
C TYR A 91 8.94 -5.01 5.32
N GLY A 92 8.60 -3.72 5.26
CA GLY A 92 9.38 -2.68 5.89
C GLY A 92 8.51 -1.51 6.31
N ILE A 93 8.83 -0.92 7.45
CA ILE A 93 8.13 0.24 8.00
C ILE A 93 9.13 1.22 8.61
N LYS A 94 8.88 2.51 8.38
CA LYS A 94 9.56 3.61 9.05
C LYS A 94 8.58 4.75 9.29
N GLU A 95 8.59 5.31 10.49
CA GLU A 95 7.97 6.61 10.79
C GLU A 95 8.85 7.73 10.23
#